data_AF-A0A1X1UJX9-F1
#
_entry.id   AF-A0A1X1UJX9-F1
#
_cell.length_a   1.000
_cell.length_b   1.000
_cell.length_c   1.000
_cell.angle_alpha   90.00
_cell.angle_beta   90.00
_cell.angle_gamma   90.00
#
_symmetry.space_group_name_H-M   'P 1'
#
loop_
_entity.id
_entity.type
_entity.pdbx_description
1 polymer ?
#
loop_
_entity_poly.entity_id
_entity_poly.type
_entity_poly.pdbx_seq_one_letter_code
_entity_poly.pdbx_strand_id
1 'polypeptide(L)'
;MGILFGFAPWIVYWVLVGNVPFIVAASVALAIAVIGLVVGRARGAPMRTLEIGAIGTFLVLTAVTLAVSQSFMERWIQPLSNAGIFVVALIGVLIGKPFVREFAAAGQPPDVVKSDVFGHLTTRLTWIWVAVFAGMTISSAIPPIMEGLGGEEATILDTKRPLSFVFYWVIPFALMSLAALASRVLPERLTAAAGEIVRQTTFVAYSEATIDELYYLATEHAKREVGAGQEAFDVKVGRMGTPLVGDDSRQSWPSTYKVRQRS
;
A
#
# COMPACT_ATOMS: atom_id res chain seq x y z
N MET A 1 -14.70 5.47 3.71
CA MET A 1 -14.33 6.53 2.73
C MET A 1 -13.29 5.96 1.80
N GLY A 2 -13.58 5.88 0.50
CA GLY A 2 -12.73 5.15 -0.46
C GLY A 2 -11.32 5.73 -0.60
N ILE A 3 -10.39 4.89 -1.06
CA ILE A 3 -8.97 5.21 -1.31
C ILE A 3 -8.79 6.46 -2.19
N LEU A 4 -9.78 6.74 -3.04
CA LEU A 4 -9.85 7.90 -3.95
C LEU A 4 -9.76 9.25 -3.22
N PHE A 5 -10.23 9.34 -1.97
CA PHE A 5 -10.15 10.58 -1.21
C PHE A 5 -8.70 10.94 -0.83
N GLY A 6 -7.85 9.94 -0.60
CA GLY A 6 -6.42 10.15 -0.31
C GLY A 6 -5.61 10.60 -1.53
N PHE A 7 -6.09 10.26 -2.73
CA PHE A 7 -5.45 10.64 -3.99
C PHE A 7 -5.95 11.97 -4.56
N ALA A 8 -6.93 12.62 -3.93
CA ALA A 8 -7.59 13.81 -4.48
C ALA A 8 -6.60 14.91 -4.94
N PRO A 9 -5.55 15.28 -4.17
CA PRO A 9 -4.56 16.27 -4.63
C PRO A 9 -3.86 15.86 -5.94
N TRP A 10 -3.45 14.60 -6.08
CA TRP A 10 -2.81 14.09 -7.29
C TRP A 10 -3.76 13.98 -8.46
N ILE A 11 -5.00 13.53 -8.24
CA ILE A 11 -6.01 13.46 -9.29
C ILE A 11 -6.27 14.85 -9.87
N VAL A 12 -6.49 15.85 -9.01
CA VAL A 12 -6.70 17.22 -9.46
C VAL A 12 -5.46 17.77 -10.16
N TYR A 13 -4.28 17.52 -9.59
CA TYR A 13 -3.03 17.91 -10.22
C TYR A 13 -2.86 17.34 -11.63
N TRP A 14 -3.06 16.03 -11.83
CA TRP A 14 -2.89 15.40 -13.13
C TRP A 14 -3.89 15.91 -14.18
N VAL A 15 -5.10 16.28 -13.76
CA VAL A 15 -6.07 16.95 -14.64
C VAL A 15 -5.59 18.35 -15.03
N LEU A 16 -4.99 19.10 -14.10
CA LEU A 16 -4.62 20.50 -14.31
C LEU A 16 -3.27 20.68 -15.01
N VAL A 17 -2.27 19.84 -14.73
CA VAL A 17 -0.88 20.08 -15.14
C VAL A 17 -0.68 20.19 -16.66
N GLY A 18 -1.52 19.53 -17.46
CA GLY A 18 -1.50 19.64 -18.92
C GLY A 18 -2.39 20.72 -19.52
N ASN A 19 -3.20 21.42 -18.70
CA ASN A 19 -4.28 22.31 -19.15
C ASN A 19 -4.15 23.75 -18.64
N VAL A 20 -3.42 23.98 -17.55
CA VAL A 20 -3.22 25.30 -16.94
C VAL A 20 -1.75 25.50 -16.58
N PRO A 21 -1.29 26.73 -16.25
CA PRO A 21 0.10 26.96 -15.86
C PRO A 21 0.54 26.08 -14.69
N PHE A 22 1.77 25.57 -14.73
CA PHE A 22 2.26 24.57 -13.75
C PHE A 22 2.19 25.05 -12.30
N ILE A 23 2.50 26.33 -12.05
CA ILE A 23 2.39 26.95 -10.72
C ILE A 23 0.95 26.91 -10.20
N VAL A 24 -0.04 27.13 -11.07
CA VAL A 24 -1.46 27.08 -10.71
C VAL A 24 -1.86 25.65 -10.39
N ALA A 25 -1.50 24.69 -11.25
CA ALA A 25 -1.78 23.27 -11.02
C ALA A 25 -1.20 22.76 -9.68
N ALA A 26 0.09 23.07 -9.41
CA ALA A 26 0.76 22.68 -8.17
C ALA A 26 0.16 23.37 -6.94
N SER A 27 -0.15 24.67 -7.02
CA SER A 27 -0.74 25.43 -5.91
C SER A 27 -2.15 24.96 -5.57
N VAL A 28 -2.98 24.65 -6.58
CA VAL A 28 -4.32 24.10 -6.37
C VAL A 28 -4.25 22.73 -5.70
N ALA A 29 -3.34 21.86 -6.15
CA ALA A 29 -3.13 20.55 -5.53
C ALA A 29 -2.65 20.68 -4.07
N LEU A 30 -1.74 21.62 -3.79
CA LEU A 30 -1.30 21.93 -2.43
C LEU A 30 -2.46 22.42 -1.56
N ALA A 31 -3.28 23.34 -2.07
CA ALA A 31 -4.45 23.84 -1.35
C ALA A 31 -5.43 22.71 -1.01
N ILE A 32 -5.70 21.80 -1.96
CA ILE A 32 -6.56 20.64 -1.73
C ILE A 32 -5.97 19.69 -0.69
N ALA A 33 -4.64 19.48 -0.71
CA ALA A 33 -3.96 18.66 0.30
C ALA A 33 -4.11 19.27 1.71
N VAL A 34 -3.90 20.58 1.84
CA VAL A 34 -4.06 21.30 3.12
C VAL A 34 -5.51 21.28 3.60
N ILE A 35 -6.48 21.56 2.72
CA ILE A 35 -7.91 21.53 3.05
C ILE A 35 -8.31 20.12 3.49
N GLY A 36 -7.88 19.08 2.76
CA GLY A 36 -8.15 17.68 3.10
C GLY A 36 -7.65 17.34 4.51
N LEU A 37 -6.42 17.75 4.84
CA LEU A 37 -5.86 17.56 6.18
C LEU A 37 -6.66 18.33 7.24
N VAL A 38 -6.96 19.61 7.03
CA VAL A 38 -7.70 20.44 7.99
C VAL A 38 -9.09 19.88 8.26
N VAL A 39 -9.82 19.48 7.21
CA VAL A 39 -11.14 18.86 7.35
C VAL A 39 -11.07 17.51 8.05
N GLY A 40 -10.06 16.68 7.72
CA GLY A 40 -9.82 15.41 8.40
C GLY A 40 -9.59 15.61 9.91
N ARG A 41 -8.76 16.58 10.27
CA ARG A 41 -8.47 16.93 11.67
C ARG A 41 -9.67 17.49 12.40
N ALA A 42 -10.46 18.37 11.77
CA ALA A 42 -11.70 18.89 12.36
C ALA A 42 -12.72 17.78 12.66
N ARG A 43 -12.65 16.66 11.93
CA ARG A 43 -13.50 15.47 12.13
C ARG A 43 -12.88 14.40 13.04
N GLY A 44 -11.76 14.70 13.71
CA GLY A 44 -11.08 13.77 14.61
C GLY A 44 -10.37 12.61 13.89
N ALA A 45 -10.16 12.68 12.58
CA ALA A 45 -9.43 11.65 11.86
C ALA A 45 -7.92 11.72 12.15
N PRO A 46 -7.24 10.57 12.29
CA PRO A 46 -5.78 10.55 12.42
C PRO A 46 -5.11 11.05 11.14
N MET A 47 -3.90 11.61 11.28
CA MET A 47 -3.09 12.02 10.13
C MET A 47 -2.72 10.80 9.29
N ARG A 48 -3.00 10.87 7.99
CA ARG A 48 -2.68 9.79 7.06
C ARG A 48 -1.35 10.03 6.36
N THR A 49 -0.65 8.95 6.05
CA THR A 49 0.66 9.01 5.39
C THR A 49 0.57 9.70 4.03
N LEU A 50 -0.49 9.41 3.26
CA LEU A 50 -0.72 10.07 1.96
C LEU A 50 -1.06 11.56 2.07
N GLU A 51 -1.74 12.01 3.13
CA GLU A 51 -2.08 13.43 3.30
C GLU A 51 -0.81 14.26 3.56
N ILE A 52 0.05 13.78 4.47
CA ILE A 52 1.34 14.42 4.75
C ILE A 52 2.22 14.41 3.51
N GLY A 53 2.27 13.26 2.82
CA GLY A 53 3.02 13.11 1.58
C GLY A 53 2.54 14.01 0.45
N ALA A 54 1.23 14.25 0.35
CA ALA A 54 0.64 15.17 -0.62
C ALA A 54 1.10 16.60 -0.38
N ILE A 55 1.00 17.06 0.87
CA ILE A 55 1.43 18.41 1.26
C ILE A 55 2.92 18.58 0.96
N GLY A 56 3.76 17.63 1.40
CA GLY A 56 5.19 17.68 1.14
C GLY A 56 5.52 17.71 -0.36
N THR A 57 4.91 16.81 -1.14
CA THR A 57 5.14 16.73 -2.59
C THR A 57 4.73 18.02 -3.31
N PHE A 58 3.51 18.50 -3.07
CA PHE A 58 3.01 19.68 -3.78
C PHE A 58 3.63 20.99 -3.28
N LEU A 59 4.07 21.05 -2.02
CA LEU A 59 4.88 22.16 -1.54
C LEU A 59 6.21 22.24 -2.31
N VAL A 60 6.91 21.10 -2.44
CA VAL A 60 8.17 21.02 -3.19
C VAL A 60 7.95 21.34 -4.66
N LEU A 61 6.93 20.75 -5.32
CA LEU A 61 6.63 21.06 -6.72
C LEU A 61 6.31 22.54 -6.93
N THR A 62 5.53 23.15 -6.03
CA THR A 62 5.22 24.59 -6.08
C THR A 62 6.49 25.42 -5.99
N ALA A 63 7.37 25.13 -5.02
CA ALA A 63 8.65 25.82 -4.89
C ALA A 63 9.54 25.64 -6.13
N VAL A 64 9.59 24.42 -6.69
CA VAL A 64 10.35 24.11 -7.90
C VAL A 64 9.82 24.88 -9.12
N THR A 65 8.49 25.03 -9.26
CA THR A 65 7.90 25.82 -10.36
C THR A 65 8.25 27.31 -10.30
N LEU A 66 8.62 27.83 -9.14
CA LEU A 66 9.08 29.21 -8.95
C LEU A 66 10.59 29.36 -9.14
N ALA A 67 11.36 28.30 -8.88
CA ALA A 67 12.82 28.35 -8.85
C ALA A 67 13.48 28.00 -10.18
N VAL A 68 12.79 27.29 -11.08
CA VAL A 68 13.38 26.72 -12.29
C VAL A 68 12.67 27.21 -13.56
N SER A 69 13.39 27.20 -14.69
CA SER A 69 12.87 27.62 -16.00
C SER A 69 11.66 26.80 -16.47
N GLN A 70 10.78 27.45 -17.25
CA GLN A 70 9.61 26.80 -17.86
C GLN A 70 9.97 25.57 -18.69
N SER A 71 11.04 25.62 -19.50
CA SER A 71 11.44 24.49 -20.34
C SER A 71 11.83 23.26 -19.53
N PHE A 72 12.45 23.45 -18.36
CA PHE A 72 12.73 22.35 -17.42
C PHE A 72 11.43 21.80 -16.81
N MET A 73 10.45 22.66 -16.50
CA MET A 73 9.13 22.23 -16.01
C MET A 73 8.36 21.43 -17.05
N GLU A 74 8.35 21.86 -18.30
CA GLU A 74 7.70 21.12 -19.39
C GLU A 74 8.23 19.69 -19.55
N ARG A 75 9.51 19.49 -19.24
CA ARG A 75 10.21 18.19 -19.26
C ARG A 75 10.01 17.35 -18.01
N TRP A 76 10.13 17.96 -16.83
CA TRP A 76 10.32 17.23 -15.57
C TRP A 76 9.14 17.26 -14.61
N ILE A 77 8.15 18.12 -14.84
CA ILE A 77 7.08 18.30 -13.86
C ILE A 77 6.28 17.01 -13.61
N GLN A 78 6.01 16.24 -14.66
CA GLN A 78 5.24 15.00 -14.54
C GLN A 78 6.04 13.86 -13.89
N PRO A 79 7.31 13.60 -14.27
CA PRO A 79 8.20 12.70 -13.53
C PRO A 79 8.32 13.05 -12.05
N LEU A 80 8.50 14.33 -11.71
CA LEU A 80 8.67 14.76 -10.32
C LEU A 80 7.42 14.51 -9.48
N SER A 81 6.23 14.74 -10.06
CA SER A 81 4.96 14.43 -9.38
C SER A 81 4.77 12.93 -9.15
N ASN A 82 5.05 12.11 -10.17
CA ASN A 82 5.01 10.65 -10.05
C ASN A 82 6.04 10.12 -9.04
N ALA A 83 7.24 10.70 -9.02
CA ALA A 83 8.27 10.37 -8.04
C ALA A 83 7.84 10.72 -6.61
N GLY A 84 7.15 11.85 -6.42
CA GLY A 84 6.63 12.24 -5.12
C GLY A 84 5.66 11.20 -4.53
N ILE A 85 4.67 10.77 -5.31
CA ILE A 85 3.72 9.74 -4.84
C ILE A 85 4.39 8.37 -4.64
N PHE A 86 5.34 8.01 -5.51
CA PHE A 86 6.14 6.80 -5.38
C PHE A 86 6.94 6.79 -4.07
N VAL A 87 7.68 7.86 -3.79
CA VAL A 87 8.50 7.99 -2.58
C VAL A 87 7.64 7.96 -1.33
N VAL A 88 6.50 8.66 -1.32
CA VAL A 88 5.56 8.63 -0.18
C VAL A 88 5.04 7.21 0.08
N ALA A 89 4.61 6.50 -0.97
CA ALA A 89 4.11 5.14 -0.84
C ALA A 89 5.21 4.16 -0.38
N LEU A 90 6.42 4.29 -0.95
CA LEU A 90 7.57 3.46 -0.62
C LEU A 90 8.03 3.68 0.83
N ILE A 91 8.23 4.93 1.24
CA ILE A 91 8.60 5.25 2.63
C ILE A 91 7.51 4.74 3.58
N GLY A 92 6.24 4.96 3.26
CA GLY A 92 5.11 4.49 4.06
C GLY A 92 5.16 2.99 4.33
N VAL A 93 5.36 2.16 3.30
CA VAL A 93 5.47 0.72 3.50
C VAL A 93 6.73 0.31 4.25
N LEU A 94 7.87 0.98 4.01
CA LEU A 94 9.14 0.69 4.69
C LEU A 94 9.11 1.03 6.19
N ILE A 95 8.40 2.07 6.60
CA ILE A 95 8.23 2.43 8.03
C ILE A 95 7.06 1.68 8.70
N GLY A 96 6.49 0.67 8.04
CA GLY A 96 5.39 -0.14 8.57
C GLY A 96 4.02 0.56 8.57
N LYS A 97 3.85 1.64 7.80
CA LYS A 97 2.61 2.39 7.61
C LYS A 97 2.12 2.30 6.15
N PRO A 98 1.73 1.09 5.67
CA PRO A 98 1.21 0.92 4.32
C PRO A 98 -0.07 1.75 4.15
N PHE A 99 -0.07 2.68 3.18
CA PHE A 99 -1.18 3.63 3.03
C PHE A 99 -2.52 2.93 2.79
N VAL A 100 -2.54 1.80 2.06
CA VAL A 100 -3.76 1.01 1.83
C VAL A 100 -4.41 0.61 3.14
N ARG A 101 -3.62 0.30 4.18
CA ARG A 101 -4.14 -0.09 5.50
C ARG A 101 -4.95 1.03 6.14
N GLU A 102 -4.52 2.28 5.98
CA GLU A 102 -5.20 3.46 6.54
C GLU A 102 -6.59 3.67 5.92
N PHE A 103 -6.77 3.35 4.63
CA PHE A 103 -8.07 3.43 3.95
C PHE A 103 -8.91 2.17 4.16
N ALA A 104 -8.29 1.00 4.09
CA ALA A 104 -8.97 -0.28 4.26
C ALA A 104 -9.50 -0.46 5.69
N ALA A 105 -8.82 0.12 6.69
CA ALA A 105 -9.27 0.06 8.08
C ALA A 105 -10.49 0.96 8.35
N ALA A 106 -10.76 1.94 7.48
CA ALA A 106 -11.86 2.88 7.68
C ALA A 106 -13.22 2.17 7.54
N GLY A 107 -13.93 2.02 8.67
CA GLY A 107 -15.24 1.36 8.72
C GLY A 107 -15.18 -0.16 8.91
N GLN A 108 -13.99 -0.72 9.20
CA GLN A 108 -13.83 -2.14 9.54
C GLN A 108 -13.86 -2.35 11.07
N PRO A 109 -14.35 -3.51 11.55
CA PRO A 109 -14.28 -3.85 12.97
C PRO A 109 -12.84 -3.90 13.49
N PRO A 110 -12.58 -3.50 14.76
CA PRO A 110 -11.23 -3.51 15.33
C PRO A 110 -10.52 -4.86 15.25
N ASP A 111 -11.26 -5.95 15.40
CA ASP A 111 -10.72 -7.32 15.38
C ASP A 111 -10.19 -7.71 13.99
N VAL A 112 -10.83 -7.20 12.92
CA VAL A 112 -10.36 -7.39 11.54
C VAL A 112 -9.09 -6.57 11.30
N VAL A 113 -9.08 -5.31 11.72
CA VAL A 113 -7.94 -4.38 11.50
C VAL A 113 -6.67 -4.80 12.24
N LYS A 114 -6.83 -5.46 13.40
CA LYS A 114 -5.73 -6.00 14.21
C LYS A 114 -5.24 -7.36 13.74
N SER A 115 -5.96 -8.05 12.86
CA SER A 115 -5.55 -9.36 12.37
C SER A 115 -4.28 -9.31 11.52
N ASP A 116 -3.41 -10.31 11.66
CA ASP A 116 -2.19 -10.43 10.84
C ASP A 116 -2.53 -10.60 9.36
N VAL A 117 -3.64 -11.26 9.05
CA VAL A 117 -4.10 -11.45 7.66
C VAL A 117 -4.39 -10.09 7.01
N PHE A 118 -5.07 -9.20 7.73
CA PHE A 118 -5.34 -7.84 7.24
C PHE A 118 -4.05 -7.03 7.05
N GLY A 119 -3.11 -7.15 7.99
CA GLY A 119 -1.78 -6.53 7.88
C GLY A 119 -1.02 -6.99 6.62
N HIS A 120 -0.93 -8.30 6.40
CA HIS A 120 -0.26 -8.86 5.22
C HIS A 120 -0.96 -8.46 3.92
N LEU A 121 -2.29 -8.50 3.87
CA LEU A 121 -3.07 -8.17 2.68
C LEU A 121 -2.86 -6.71 2.26
N THR A 122 -3.02 -5.78 3.21
CA THR A 122 -2.87 -4.34 2.96
C THR A 122 -1.43 -3.96 2.62
N THR A 123 -0.45 -4.65 3.20
CA THR A 123 0.98 -4.50 2.85
C THR A 123 1.27 -4.96 1.42
N ARG A 124 0.80 -6.16 1.03
CA ARG A 124 0.96 -6.66 -0.35
C ARG A 124 0.29 -5.74 -1.37
N LEU A 125 -0.93 -5.27 -1.08
CA LEU A 125 -1.62 -4.35 -1.97
C LEU A 125 -0.87 -3.02 -2.08
N THR A 126 -0.28 -2.53 -0.98
CA THR A 126 0.58 -1.34 -1.02
C THR A 126 1.80 -1.55 -1.90
N TRP A 127 2.47 -2.71 -1.86
CA TRP A 127 3.60 -3.01 -2.74
C TRP A 127 3.23 -3.02 -4.22
N ILE A 128 2.02 -3.47 -4.57
CA ILE A 128 1.50 -3.39 -5.94
C ILE A 128 1.39 -1.92 -6.37
N TRP A 129 0.83 -1.06 -5.52
CA TRP A 129 0.77 0.37 -5.78
C TRP A 129 2.15 1.02 -5.88
N VAL A 130 3.11 0.62 -5.05
CA VAL A 130 4.51 1.07 -5.14
C VAL A 130 5.11 0.71 -6.51
N ALA A 131 4.89 -0.51 -6.99
CA ALA A 131 5.36 -0.93 -8.32
C ALA A 131 4.70 -0.12 -9.45
N VAL A 132 3.42 0.20 -9.32
CA VAL A 132 2.68 1.04 -10.27
C VAL A 132 3.26 2.45 -10.30
N PHE A 133 3.45 3.08 -9.14
CA PHE A 133 4.04 4.43 -9.07
C PHE A 133 5.50 4.46 -9.55
N ALA A 134 6.26 3.40 -9.29
CA ALA A 134 7.60 3.25 -9.87
C ALA A 134 7.54 3.19 -11.41
N GLY A 135 6.64 2.37 -11.96
CA GLY A 135 6.41 2.28 -13.41
C GLY A 135 5.98 3.61 -14.04
N MET A 136 5.08 4.35 -13.37
CA MET A 136 4.68 5.70 -13.80
C MET A 136 5.87 6.67 -13.80
N THR A 137 6.69 6.65 -12.75
CA THR A 137 7.87 7.51 -12.61
C THR A 137 8.91 7.21 -13.69
N ILE A 138 9.24 5.93 -13.88
CA ILE A 138 10.20 5.48 -14.90
C ILE A 138 9.68 5.84 -16.29
N SER A 139 8.42 5.52 -16.58
CA SER A 139 7.78 5.83 -17.87
C SER A 139 7.89 7.32 -18.19
N SER A 140 7.41 8.17 -17.28
CA SER A 140 7.43 9.62 -17.49
C SER A 140 8.84 10.20 -17.55
N ALA A 141 9.84 9.58 -16.92
CA ALA A 141 11.24 10.03 -16.98
C ALA A 141 11.96 9.68 -18.29
N ILE A 142 11.41 8.77 -19.11
CA ILE A 142 12.05 8.39 -20.39
C ILE A 142 12.17 9.57 -21.37
N PRO A 143 11.11 10.32 -21.70
CA PRO A 143 11.21 11.46 -22.61
C PRO A 143 12.28 12.50 -22.25
N PRO A 144 12.35 13.03 -21.01
CA PRO A 144 13.35 14.05 -20.67
C PRO A 144 14.79 13.50 -20.65
N ILE A 145 14.98 12.22 -20.31
CA ILE A 145 16.29 11.56 -20.40
C ILE A 145 16.72 11.41 -21.86
N MET A 146 15.80 11.01 -22.75
CA MET A 146 16.09 10.84 -24.17
C MET A 146 16.45 12.18 -24.84
N GLU A 147 15.74 13.26 -24.53
CA GLU A 147 16.10 14.60 -25.02
C GLU A 147 17.52 14.99 -24.57
N GLY A 148 17.87 14.76 -23.30
CA GLY A 148 19.21 15.02 -22.78
C GLY A 148 20.34 14.21 -23.44
N LEU A 149 20.00 13.06 -24.04
CA LEU A 149 20.91 12.21 -24.82
C LEU A 149 20.97 12.58 -26.31
N GLY A 150 20.38 13.71 -26.72
CA GLY A 150 20.33 14.17 -28.10
C GLY A 150 19.09 13.73 -28.87
N GLY A 151 18.06 13.24 -28.18
CA GLY A 151 16.75 12.92 -28.73
C GLY A 151 15.89 14.14 -29.03
N GLU A 152 14.64 13.90 -29.42
CA GLU A 152 13.66 14.95 -29.71
C GLU A 152 13.24 15.73 -28.45
N GLU A 153 12.80 16.97 -28.65
CA GLU A 153 12.30 17.83 -27.58
C GLU A 153 11.07 17.21 -26.90
N ALA A 154 11.13 17.07 -25.58
CA ALA A 154 10.16 16.40 -24.75
C ALA A 154 9.37 17.44 -23.94
N THR A 155 8.09 17.57 -24.23
CA THR A 155 7.19 18.42 -23.44
C THR A 155 5.94 17.65 -23.08
N ILE A 156 5.49 17.81 -21.84
CA ILE A 156 4.23 17.24 -21.34
C ILE A 156 3.00 17.71 -22.15
N LEU A 157 3.13 18.84 -22.85
CA LEU A 157 2.08 19.45 -23.68
C LEU A 157 2.06 18.90 -25.12
N ASP A 158 3.00 18.04 -25.49
CA ASP A 158 3.10 17.50 -26.84
C ASP A 158 2.02 16.44 -27.10
N THR A 159 1.22 16.67 -28.14
CA THR A 159 0.17 15.75 -28.60
C THR A 159 0.48 15.11 -29.95
N LYS A 160 1.58 15.50 -30.60
CA LYS A 160 1.96 15.06 -31.94
C LYS A 160 3.01 13.97 -31.90
N ARG A 161 3.95 14.04 -30.95
CA ARG A 161 5.02 13.04 -30.82
C ARG A 161 4.55 11.85 -29.96
N PRO A 162 4.50 10.63 -30.51
CA PRO A 162 4.01 9.46 -29.80
C PRO A 162 4.84 9.15 -28.55
N LEU A 163 6.16 9.38 -28.60
CA LEU A 163 7.03 9.16 -27.45
C LEU A 163 6.59 10.02 -26.25
N SER A 164 6.39 11.32 -26.46
CA SER A 164 5.99 12.25 -25.40
C SER A 164 4.64 11.86 -24.78
N PHE A 165 3.55 11.77 -25.57
CA PHE A 165 2.24 11.53 -24.99
C PHE A 165 2.05 10.08 -24.47
N VAL A 166 2.74 9.09 -25.05
CA VAL A 166 2.64 7.70 -24.56
C VAL A 166 3.31 7.57 -23.19
N PHE A 167 4.53 8.07 -23.06
CA PHE A 167 5.31 7.91 -21.83
C PHE A 167 4.89 8.85 -20.71
N TYR A 168 4.44 10.08 -21.05
CA TYR A 168 3.88 10.98 -20.06
C TYR A 168 2.42 10.61 -19.69
N TRP A 169 1.56 10.24 -20.64
CA TRP A 169 0.12 10.09 -20.33
C TRP A 169 -0.38 8.66 -20.43
N VAL A 170 -0.23 8.01 -21.59
CA VAL A 170 -0.90 6.72 -21.85
C VAL A 170 -0.44 5.64 -20.87
N ILE A 171 0.87 5.43 -20.72
CA ILE A 171 1.41 4.39 -19.85
C ILE A 171 1.08 4.67 -18.38
N PRO A 172 1.32 5.87 -17.82
CA PRO A 172 1.01 6.12 -16.42
C PRO A 172 -0.47 5.92 -16.08
N PHE A 173 -1.38 6.40 -16.92
CA PHE A 173 -2.82 6.23 -16.68
C PHE A 173 -3.31 4.80 -16.93
N ALA A 174 -2.72 4.08 -17.89
CA ALA A 174 -3.00 2.66 -18.08
C ALA A 174 -2.59 1.83 -16.86
N LEU A 175 -1.37 2.06 -16.32
CA LEU A 175 -0.89 1.41 -15.10
C LEU A 175 -1.82 1.69 -13.91
N MET A 176 -2.22 2.95 -13.73
CA MET A 176 -3.14 3.34 -12.65
C MET A 176 -4.52 2.70 -12.80
N SER A 177 -5.03 2.61 -14.03
CA SER A 177 -6.33 1.98 -14.32
C SER A 177 -6.29 0.47 -14.07
N LEU A 178 -5.23 -0.21 -14.53
CA LEU A 178 -5.01 -1.62 -14.26
C LEU A 178 -4.86 -1.89 -12.77
N ALA A 179 -4.15 -1.04 -12.03
CA ALA A 179 -4.01 -1.15 -10.58
C ALA A 179 -5.36 -0.99 -9.86
N ALA A 180 -6.19 -0.03 -10.30
CA ALA A 180 -7.52 0.19 -9.74
C ALA A 180 -8.46 -1.00 -10.01
N LEU A 181 -8.42 -1.58 -11.22
CA LEU A 181 -9.19 -2.78 -11.58
C LEU A 181 -8.70 -4.00 -10.80
N ALA A 182 -7.38 -4.21 -10.75
CA ALA A 182 -6.75 -5.28 -9.98
C ALA A 182 -7.13 -5.19 -8.51
N SER A 183 -7.15 -3.97 -7.93
CA SER A 183 -7.53 -3.74 -6.52
C SER A 183 -8.98 -4.15 -6.20
N ARG A 184 -9.86 -4.32 -7.19
CA ARG A 184 -11.22 -4.87 -6.97
C ARG A 184 -11.24 -6.39 -6.92
N VAL A 185 -10.41 -7.06 -7.71
CA VAL A 185 -10.41 -8.53 -7.86
C VAL A 185 -9.42 -9.21 -6.92
N LEU A 186 -8.33 -8.52 -6.57
CA LEU A 186 -7.27 -9.07 -5.73
C LEU A 186 -7.72 -9.40 -4.31
N PRO A 187 -8.56 -8.62 -3.61
CA PRO A 187 -8.96 -8.95 -2.24
C PRO A 187 -9.60 -10.33 -2.13
N GLU A 188 -10.46 -10.71 -3.07
CA GLU A 188 -11.13 -12.03 -3.11
C GLU A 188 -10.14 -13.17 -3.38
N ARG A 189 -9.21 -12.96 -4.31
CA ARG A 189 -8.15 -13.96 -4.60
C ARG A 189 -7.14 -14.07 -3.46
N LEU A 190 -6.85 -12.95 -2.81
CA LEU A 190 -5.92 -12.90 -1.70
C LEU A 190 -6.55 -13.43 -0.42
N THR A 191 -7.87 -13.32 -0.20
CA THR A 191 -8.56 -14.03 0.89
C THR A 191 -8.67 -15.53 0.63
N ALA A 192 -8.91 -15.95 -0.61
CA ALA A 192 -8.84 -17.35 -1.00
C ALA A 192 -7.43 -17.93 -0.77
N ALA A 193 -6.39 -17.22 -1.21
CA ALA A 193 -5.00 -17.59 -0.93
C ALA A 193 -4.62 -17.42 0.56
N ALA A 194 -5.30 -16.56 1.31
CA ALA A 194 -5.07 -16.40 2.75
C ALA A 194 -5.55 -17.58 3.58
N GLY A 195 -6.49 -18.38 3.08
CA GLY A 195 -6.81 -19.68 3.68
C GLY A 195 -5.62 -20.64 3.70
N GLU A 196 -4.66 -20.48 2.78
CA GLU A 196 -3.42 -21.26 2.73
C GLU A 196 -2.28 -20.67 3.58
N ILE A 197 -2.48 -19.49 4.19
CA ILE A 197 -1.47 -18.86 5.04
C ILE A 197 -1.36 -19.62 6.36
N VAL A 198 -0.13 -20.07 6.64
CA VAL A 198 0.26 -20.71 7.90
C VAL A 198 0.17 -19.69 9.03
N ARG A 199 -0.83 -19.83 9.90
CA ARG A 199 -0.97 -19.07 11.15
C ARG A 199 -0.02 -19.65 12.19
N GLN A 200 0.58 -18.79 13.00
CA GLN A 200 1.40 -19.19 14.15
C GLN A 200 0.60 -18.94 15.43
N THR A 201 0.60 -19.91 16.34
CA THR A 201 0.02 -19.81 17.68
C THR A 201 0.94 -20.51 18.67
N THR A 202 0.64 -20.38 19.97
CA THR A 202 1.33 -21.10 21.03
C THR A 202 0.31 -21.74 21.94
N PHE A 203 0.52 -22.99 22.32
CA PHE A 203 -0.35 -23.70 23.26
C PHE A 203 0.48 -24.21 24.43
N VAL A 204 -0.17 -24.37 25.58
CA VAL A 204 0.49 -24.88 26.79
C VAL A 204 0.25 -26.39 26.89
N ALA A 205 1.32 -27.14 27.16
CA ALA A 205 1.28 -28.57 27.43
C ALA A 205 2.21 -28.90 28.61
N TYR A 206 2.01 -30.06 29.23
CA TYR A 206 2.94 -30.56 30.24
C TYR A 206 4.28 -30.93 29.60
N SER A 207 5.37 -30.80 30.36
CA SER A 207 6.72 -31.12 29.90
C SER A 207 6.90 -32.60 29.53
N GLU A 208 6.10 -33.48 30.11
CA GLU A 208 6.08 -34.93 29.85
C GLU A 208 5.17 -35.33 28.68
N ALA A 209 4.50 -34.38 28.03
CA ALA A 209 3.55 -34.68 26.96
C ALA A 209 4.24 -35.36 25.77
N THR A 210 3.64 -36.46 25.30
CA THR A 210 4.10 -37.19 24.12
C THR A 210 3.80 -36.43 22.84
N ILE A 211 4.47 -36.81 21.74
CA ILE A 211 4.28 -36.17 20.43
C ILE A 211 2.80 -36.20 20.01
N ASP A 212 2.12 -37.33 20.19
CA ASP A 212 0.71 -37.47 19.81
C ASP A 212 -0.21 -36.58 20.65
N GLU A 213 0.07 -36.45 21.95
CA GLU A 213 -0.66 -35.54 22.84
C GLU A 213 -0.42 -34.08 22.47
N LEU A 214 0.81 -33.71 22.12
CA LEU A 214 1.13 -32.37 21.64
C LEU A 214 0.36 -32.04 20.35
N TYR A 215 0.31 -32.98 19.40
CA TYR A 215 -0.46 -32.79 18.16
C TYR A 215 -1.97 -32.71 18.42
N TYR A 216 -2.49 -33.51 19.35
CA TYR A 216 -3.89 -33.45 19.76
C TYR A 216 -4.24 -32.09 20.37
N LEU A 217 -3.44 -31.64 21.35
CA LEU A 217 -3.63 -30.35 22.02
C LEU A 217 -3.48 -29.17 21.05
N ALA A 218 -2.49 -29.21 20.17
CA ALA A 218 -2.31 -28.20 19.12
C ALA A 218 -3.53 -28.13 18.18
N THR A 219 -4.10 -29.28 17.82
CA THR A 219 -5.27 -29.36 16.95
C THR A 219 -6.52 -28.83 17.63
N GLU A 220 -6.76 -29.21 18.90
CA GLU A 220 -7.89 -28.71 19.67
C GLU A 220 -7.77 -27.21 19.94
N HIS A 221 -6.56 -26.71 20.20
CA HIS A 221 -6.30 -25.29 20.34
C HIS A 221 -6.60 -24.55 19.03
N ALA A 222 -6.09 -25.04 17.90
CA ALA A 222 -6.35 -24.46 16.59
C ALA A 222 -7.86 -24.44 16.26
N LYS A 223 -8.59 -25.52 16.54
CA LYS A 223 -10.05 -25.58 16.34
C LYS A 223 -10.84 -24.53 17.14
N ARG A 224 -10.33 -24.13 18.32
CA ARG A 224 -10.97 -23.08 19.13
C ARG A 224 -10.66 -21.68 18.62
N GLU A 225 -9.54 -21.50 17.92
CA GLU A 225 -9.16 -20.20 17.33
C GLU A 225 -9.84 -19.91 15.98
N VAL A 226 -10.32 -20.93 15.26
CA VAL A 226 -11.03 -20.72 13.99
C VAL A 226 -12.44 -20.18 14.21
N GLY A 227 -12.85 -19.24 13.35
CA GLY A 227 -14.20 -18.64 13.39
C GLY A 227 -15.30 -19.59 12.88
N ALA A 228 -16.56 -19.27 13.19
CA ALA A 228 -17.72 -20.05 12.76
C ALA A 228 -17.73 -20.26 11.23
N GLY A 229 -17.89 -21.52 10.78
CA GLY A 229 -17.89 -21.90 9.36
C GLY A 229 -16.50 -22.20 8.76
N GLN A 230 -15.44 -22.17 9.57
CA GLN A 230 -14.08 -22.49 9.14
C GLN A 230 -13.54 -23.73 9.85
N GLU A 231 -12.55 -24.39 9.25
CA GLU A 231 -11.82 -25.50 9.87
C GLU A 231 -10.30 -25.31 9.78
N ALA A 232 -9.61 -25.69 10.86
CA ALA A 232 -8.16 -25.72 10.92
C ALA A 232 -7.63 -27.01 10.29
N PHE A 233 -6.59 -26.91 9.46
CA PHE A 233 -5.92 -28.03 8.81
C PHE A 233 -4.40 -27.81 8.74
N ASP A 234 -3.63 -28.85 8.39
CA ASP A 234 -2.16 -28.81 8.31
C ASP A 234 -1.52 -28.28 9.61
N VAL A 235 -2.00 -28.77 10.76
CA VAL A 235 -1.49 -28.41 12.09
C VAL A 235 -0.10 -29.02 12.29
N LYS A 236 0.88 -28.21 12.70
CA LYS A 236 2.26 -28.62 12.99
C LYS A 236 2.70 -28.07 14.34
N VAL A 237 3.35 -28.91 15.13
CA VAL A 237 3.95 -28.51 16.40
C VAL A 237 5.43 -28.18 16.17
N GLY A 238 5.91 -27.11 16.78
CA GLY A 238 7.31 -26.71 16.73
C GLY A 238 8.22 -27.63 17.53
N ARG A 239 9.53 -27.57 17.27
CA ARG A 239 10.50 -28.55 17.76
C ARG A 239 10.81 -28.47 19.26
N MET A 240 10.52 -27.35 19.91
CA MET A 240 10.93 -27.11 21.30
C MET A 240 9.89 -26.26 22.03
N GLY A 241 9.49 -26.71 23.22
CA GLY A 241 8.69 -25.94 24.17
C GLY A 241 9.57 -25.06 25.06
N THR A 242 9.04 -23.90 25.43
CA THR A 242 9.69 -22.97 26.38
C THR A 242 9.01 -23.09 27.74
N PRO A 243 9.75 -23.36 28.84
CA PRO A 243 9.18 -23.42 30.19
C PRO A 243 8.45 -22.13 30.58
N LEU A 244 7.37 -22.27 31.36
CA LEU A 244 6.65 -21.13 31.89
C LEU A 244 7.39 -20.58 33.13
N VAL A 245 7.38 -19.25 33.28
CA VAL A 245 8.06 -18.59 34.41
C VAL A 245 7.38 -19.02 35.72
N GLY A 246 8.12 -19.74 36.57
CA GLY A 246 7.64 -20.23 37.87
C GLY A 246 6.89 -21.58 37.83
N ASP A 247 6.83 -22.24 36.67
CA ASP A 247 6.24 -23.59 36.53
C ASP A 247 7.02 -24.42 35.49
N ASP A 248 7.96 -25.23 35.98
CA ASP A 248 8.78 -26.13 35.14
C ASP A 248 8.01 -27.37 34.65
N SER A 249 6.81 -27.63 35.20
CA SER A 249 5.97 -28.76 34.79
C SER A 249 5.24 -28.49 33.47
N ARG A 250 5.20 -27.23 33.02
CA ARG A 250 4.47 -26.80 31.82
C ARG A 250 5.36 -26.00 30.88
N GLN A 251 5.13 -26.23 29.59
CA GLN A 251 5.86 -25.56 28.52
C GLN A 251 4.88 -24.95 27.51
N SER A 252 5.24 -23.77 27.01
CA SER A 252 4.61 -23.14 25.85
C SER A 252 5.23 -23.68 24.58
N TRP A 253 4.42 -24.32 23.74
CA TRP A 253 4.84 -24.92 22.48
C TRP A 253 4.38 -24.05 21.31
N PRO A 254 5.28 -23.65 20.39
CA PRO A 254 4.87 -23.02 19.15
C PRO A 254 4.12 -24.04 18.28
N SER A 255 3.05 -23.60 17.63
CA SER A 255 2.25 -24.37 16.71
C SER A 255 1.92 -23.55 15.48
N THR A 256 1.75 -24.20 14.35
CA THR A 256 1.24 -23.57 13.15
C THR A 256 0.08 -24.33 12.54
N TYR A 257 -0.88 -23.63 11.93
CA TYR A 257 -2.01 -24.25 11.25
C TYR A 257 -2.50 -23.39 10.09
N LYS A 258 -3.24 -23.99 9.15
CA LYS A 258 -3.93 -23.30 8.04
C LYS A 258 -5.44 -23.34 8.26
N VAL A 259 -6.19 -22.51 7.55
CA VAL A 259 -7.64 -22.37 7.74
C VAL A 259 -8.37 -22.43 6.41
N ARG A 260 -9.33 -23.32 6.26
CA ARG A 260 -10.19 -23.37 5.07
C ARG A 260 -11.66 -23.25 5.45
N GLN A 261 -12.51 -22.92 4.47
CA GLN A 261 -13.96 -22.97 4.68
C GLN A 261 -14.40 -24.43 4.84
N ARG A 262 -15.30 -24.66 5.79
CA ARG A 262 -15.87 -25.97 6.04
C ARG A 262 -16.90 -26.24 4.93
N SER A 263 -16.65 -27.28 4.12
CA SER A 263 -17.55 -27.76 3.08
C SER A 263 -18.83 -28.37 3.66
#